data_AF-A0A370JXY4-F1
#
_entry.id   AF-A0A370JXY4-F1
#
_cell.length_a   1.000
_cell.length_b   1.000
_cell.length_c   1.000
_cell.angle_alpha   90.00
_cell.angle_beta   90.00
_cell.angle_gamma   90.00
#
_symmetry.space_group_name_H-M   'P 1'
#
loop_
_entity.id
_entity.type
_entity.pdbx_description
1 polymer ?
#
loop_
_entity_poly.entity_id
_entity_poly.type
_entity_poly.pdbx_seq_one_letter_code
_entity_poly.pdbx_strand_id
1 'polypeptide(L)' 'MRAEEYLPWALSFIESRRVVAVEINPETGEYKALCENGSSYFLERLEQAQALLEALKRIQAGPG' A
#
# COMPACT_ATOMS: atom_id res chain seq x y z
N MET A 1 8.08 -9.46 10.90
CA MET A 1 8.69 -8.99 9.65
C MET A 1 8.58 -7.47 9.66
N ARG A 2 9.46 -6.70 9.02
CA ARG A 2 9.35 -5.23 9.01
C ARG A 2 8.68 -4.76 7.71
N ALA A 3 7.90 -3.68 7.79
CA ALA A 3 7.30 -3.06 6.59
C ALA A 3 8.35 -2.65 5.55
N GLU A 4 9.56 -2.28 6.00
CA GLU A 4 10.70 -1.93 5.14
C GLU A 4 11.10 -3.04 4.17
N GLU A 5 10.96 -4.31 4.58
CA GLU A 5 11.28 -5.48 3.75
C GLU A 5 10.30 -5.63 2.57
N TYR A 6 9.09 -5.07 2.71
CA TYR A 6 8.07 -5.08 1.67
C TYR A 6 8.11 -3.85 0.75
N LEU A 7 8.99 -2.87 1.00
CA LEU A 7 9.04 -1.64 0.18
C LEU A 7 9.26 -1.89 -1.32
N PRO A 8 10.20 -2.77 -1.75
CA PRO A 8 10.38 -3.05 -3.17
C PRO A 8 9.12 -3.64 -3.82
N TRP A 9 8.46 -4.56 -3.10
CA TRP A 9 7.18 -5.12 -3.53
C TRP A 9 6.09 -4.04 -3.60
N ALA A 10 6.00 -3.17 -2.58
CA ALA A 10 4.98 -2.13 -2.50
C ALA A 10 5.08 -1.14 -3.68
N LEU A 11 6.29 -0.73 -4.05
CA LEU A 11 6.53 0.15 -5.20
C LEU A 11 6.06 -0.50 -6.51
N SER A 12 6.46 -1.76 -6.75
CA SER A 12 6.03 -2.51 -7.94
C SER A 12 4.52 -2.75 -7.96
N PHE A 13 3.92 -3.02 -6.81
CA PHE A 13 2.48 -3.22 -6.67
C PHE A 13 1.69 -1.94 -6.95
N ILE A 14 2.14 -0.78 -6.44
CA ILE A 14 1.56 0.53 -6.73
C ILE A 14 1.58 0.81 -8.23
N GLU A 15 2.72 0.59 -8.89
CA GLU A 15 2.87 0.84 -10.32
C GLU A 15 1.97 -0.08 -11.16
N SER A 16 1.99 -1.38 -10.87
CA SER A 16 1.24 -2.38 -11.64
C SER A 16 -0.28 -2.31 -11.45
N ARG A 17 -0.74 -1.93 -10.26
CA ARG A 17 -2.18 -1.87 -9.92
C ARG A 17 -2.73 -0.46 -9.89
N ARG A 18 -1.91 0.58 -10.08
CA ARG A 18 -2.29 1.99 -9.92
C ARG A 18 -2.92 2.23 -8.55
N VAL A 19 -2.27 1.75 -7.50
CA VAL A 19 -2.75 1.97 -6.12
C VAL A 19 -2.61 3.46 -5.78
N VAL A 20 -3.65 4.03 -5.20
CA VAL A 20 -3.73 5.45 -4.83
C VAL A 20 -3.93 5.65 -3.32
N ALA A 21 -4.47 4.65 -2.63
CA ALA A 21 -4.70 4.72 -1.19
C ALA A 21 -4.64 3.33 -0.53
N VAL A 22 -4.50 3.32 0.79
CA VAL A 22 -4.57 2.11 1.61
C VAL A 22 -5.58 2.34 2.72
N GLU A 23 -6.52 1.41 2.85
CA GLU A 23 -7.48 1.36 3.96
C GLU A 23 -6.99 0.32 4.98
N ILE A 24 -6.98 0.70 6.26
CA ILE A 24 -6.61 -0.17 7.38
C ILE A 24 -7.79 -0.15 8.34
N ASN A 25 -8.46 -1.28 8.51
CA ASN A 25 -9.51 -1.46 9.49
C ASN A 25 -8.98 -2.27 10.68
N PRO A 26 -8.64 -1.63 11.81
CA PRO A 26 -8.12 -2.31 12.98
C PRO A 26 -9.17 -3.14 13.74
N GLU A 27 -10.46 -2.86 13.55
CA GLU A 27 -11.55 -3.59 14.22
C GLU A 27 -11.78 -4.95 13.57
N THR A 28 -11.66 -5.02 12.25
CA THR A 28 -11.80 -6.28 11.49
C THR A 28 -10.47 -6.95 11.19
N GLY A 29 -9.34 -6.24 11.37
CA GLY A 29 -8.02 -6.70 10.96
C GLY A 29 -7.84 -6.74 9.45
N GLU A 30 -8.70 -6.04 8.69
CA GLU A 30 -8.65 -6.01 7.23
C GLU A 30 -7.81 -4.85 6.72
N TYR A 31 -7.07 -5.14 5.66
CA TYR A 31 -6.21 -4.17 4.99
C TYR A 31 -6.50 -4.20 3.49
N LYS A 32 -6.69 -3.04 2.85
CA LYS A 32 -7.01 -2.97 1.42
C LYS A 32 -6.15 -1.92 0.72
N ALA A 33 -5.67 -2.27 -0.47
CA ALA A 33 -5.15 -1.32 -1.43
C ALA A 33 -6.28 -0.85 -2.35
N LEU A 34 -6.45 0.46 -2.48
CA LEU A 34 -7.45 1.09 -3.35
C LEU A 34 -6.76 1.59 -4.61
N CYS A 35 -7.31 1.24 -5.77
CA CYS A 35 -6.74 1.57 -7.07
C CYS A 35 -7.51 2.69 -7.77
N GLU A 36 -6.81 3.43 -8.64
CA GLU A 36 -7.38 4.55 -9.39
C GLU A 36 -8.63 4.16 -10.20
N ASN A 37 -8.66 2.93 -10.72
CA ASN A 37 -9.77 2.40 -11.50
C ASN A 37 -10.99 1.95 -10.65
N GLY A 38 -10.98 2.21 -9.33
CA GLY A 38 -12.03 1.81 -8.40
C GLY A 38 -11.94 0.35 -7.91
N SER A 39 -10.95 -0.43 -8.35
CA SER A 39 -10.72 -1.78 -7.82
C SER A 39 -10.07 -1.72 -6.43
N SER A 40 -10.28 -2.76 -5.63
CA SER A 40 -9.59 -2.94 -4.35
C SER A 40 -8.99 -4.34 -4.21
N TYR A 41 -7.87 -4.43 -3.49
CA TYR A 41 -7.17 -5.69 -3.22
C TYR A 41 -6.96 -5.83 -1.71
N PHE A 42 -7.39 -6.96 -1.14
CA PHE A 42 -7.08 -7.29 0.24
C PHE A 42 -5.59 -7.61 0.39
N LEU A 43 -5.01 -7.16 1.50
CA LEU A 43 -3.62 -7.43 1.88
C LEU A 43 -3.64 -8.40 3.06
N GLU A 44 -2.75 -9.38 3.03
CA GLU A 44 -2.75 -10.46 4.02
C GLU A 44 -2.05 -10.06 5.33
N ARG A 45 -1.29 -8.96 5.31
CA ARG A 45 -0.41 -8.56 6.41
C ARG A 45 -0.46 -7.06 6.64
N LEU A 46 -0.43 -6.65 7.90
CA LEU A 46 -0.31 -5.24 8.29
C LEU A 46 0.95 -4.61 7.71
N GLU A 47 2.07 -5.35 7.68
CA GLU A 47 3.35 -4.87 7.16
C GLU A 47 3.28 -4.52 5.68
N GLN A 48 2.46 -5.24 4.89
CA GLN A 48 2.22 -4.91 3.48
C GLN A 48 1.45 -3.60 3.36
N ALA A 49 0.42 -3.41 4.19
CA ALA A 49 -0.37 -2.18 4.21
C ALA A 49 0.48 -0.96 4.60
N GLN A 50 1.34 -1.12 5.61
CA GLN A 50 2.28 -0.10 6.04
C GLN A 50 3.31 0.22 4.96
N ALA A 51 3.85 -0.79 4.27
CA ALA A 51 4.80 -0.61 3.18
C ALA A 51 4.18 0.15 2.00
N LEU A 52 2.93 -0.18 1.62
CA LEU A 52 2.18 0.53 0.59
C LEU A 52 1.92 1.98 0.98
N LEU A 53 1.52 2.24 2.23
CA LEU A 53 1.29 3.59 2.73
C LEU A 53 2.58 4.44 2.67
N GLU A 54 3.70 3.85 3.09
CA GLU A 54 5.01 4.51 3.05
C GLU A 54 5.47 4.78 1.61
N ALA A 55 5.32 3.82 0.71
CA ALA A 55 5.66 3.97 -0.69
C ALA A 55 4.81 5.07 -1.37
N LEU A 56 3.50 5.11 -1.11
CA LEU A 56 2.61 6.17 -1.60
C LEU A 56 3.04 7.55 -1.12
N LYS A 57 3.40 7.70 0.16
CA LYS A 57 3.90 8.97 0.71
C LYS A 57 5.16 9.44 -0.01
N ARG A 58 6.11 8.54 -0.26
CA ARG A 58 7.36 8.85 -0.99
C ARG A 58 7.09 9.31 -2.41
N ILE A 59 6.17 8.66 -3.10
CA ILE A 59 5.78 9.03 -4.47
C ILE A 59 5.11 10.41 -4.48
N GLN A 60 4.20 10.67 -3.55
CA GLN A 60 3.47 11.94 -3.45
C GLN A 60 4.33 13.11 -3.00
N ALA A 61 5.36 12.86 -2.19
CA ALA A 61 6.32 13.88 -1.79
C ALA A 61 7.16 14.39 -2.98
N GLY A 62 7.28 13.61 -4.06
CA GLY A 62 8.12 13.92 -5.21
C GLY A 62 9.62 14.04 -4.85
N PRO A 63 10.52 14.15 -5.85
CA PRO A 63 11.83 14.73 -5.58
C PRO A 63 11.60 16.23 -5.33
N GLY A 64 11.72 16.66 -4.07
CA GLY A 64 11.86 18.08 -3.75
C GLY A 64 13.13 18.67 -4.34
#